data_AF-A0A5B7X1M6-F1
#
_entry.id   AF-A0A5B7X1M6-F1
#
_cell.length_a   1.000
_cell.length_b   1.000
_cell.length_c   1.000
_cell.angle_alpha   90.00
_cell.angle_beta   90.00
_cell.angle_gamma   90.00
#
_symmetry.space_group_name_H-M   'P 1'
#
loop_
_entity.id
_entity.type
_entity.pdbx_description
1 polymer ?
#
loop_
_entity_poly.entity_id
_entity_poly.type
_entity_poly.pdbx_seq_one_letter_code
_entity_poly.pdbx_strand_id
1 'polypeptide(L)'
;MNKPENNMSLTGDAPAAISTTQKIATAIGLVGLFIMVLSIANVEFPNKTLFLILSLGMITAGTVIFANDAYLGKHAGIKNDGVWFKSNTSRGFWAWIVGISLTLFYVILYWYPEYLGLREDGENTGIIALFDPLSRLISGHGASQWFVYGTLYTLAILIFGYKFILKYRHNKYEIYRTYSVMFFQLGFAFLIPEILMRFNQPYFNPANIWPLNYDFFAGYKMSEFFTAGNIGMMMFIFGIISIFVITPILTYKYGKRWYCSWVCGCGGLAETAGDPYRHLSDKSKFAWNVERWVIHSVLVFVVVMTIAVIYSYLMENPGGGWFTKDIFLWSSAGFLTLIFALIMIFKREQLAKDAKMGAIGYFAIIMSIIAINYFSGNYRIFFFDGHQLRAWYGFLIGAAFSGVIGVGFYPIFGNRVWCRFGCPMAAVLGMQQRLFSKFRITTNGGQCISCGNCSTYCEMGIDVRAYAQKGENIVRSSCVGCGICAAVCPRGVLKLENGSREDRINSEEVLLGNDVDLMTLVHQKSERTKD
;
A
#
# COMPACT_ATOMS: atom_id res chain seq x y z
N MET A 1 23.18 34.68 20.66
CA MET A 1 24.43 33.96 20.96
C MET A 1 24.18 32.48 20.78
N ASN A 2 24.63 31.90 19.67
CA ASN A 2 24.49 30.46 19.41
C ASN A 2 25.55 29.72 20.23
N LYS A 3 25.14 28.70 20.99
CA LYS A 3 26.09 27.73 21.56
C LYS A 3 26.88 27.10 20.41
N PRO A 4 28.21 27.00 20.49
CA PRO A 4 28.96 26.18 19.55
C PRO A 4 28.55 24.72 19.77
N GLU A 5 27.91 24.12 18.78
CA GLU A 5 27.67 22.67 18.74
C GLU A 5 29.01 21.99 18.46
N ASN A 6 29.57 21.33 19.47
CA ASN A 6 30.79 20.53 19.33
C ASN A 6 30.45 19.23 18.58
N ASN A 7 30.53 19.30 17.25
CA ASN A 7 30.43 18.14 16.39
C ASN A 7 31.82 17.50 16.24
N MET A 8 31.99 16.29 16.78
CA MET A 8 33.22 15.50 16.66
C MET A 8 33.31 14.70 15.34
N SER A 9 32.38 14.93 14.41
CA SER A 9 32.43 14.33 13.07
C SER A 9 33.36 15.10 12.14
N LEU A 10 34.39 14.43 11.61
CA LEU A 10 35.23 14.97 10.54
C LEU A 10 34.50 15.06 9.17
N THR A 11 33.27 14.52 9.03
CA THR A 11 32.61 14.36 7.71
C THR A 11 31.09 14.56 7.70
N GLY A 12 30.47 14.97 8.80
CA GLY A 12 29.02 15.12 8.88
C GLY A 12 28.67 16.43 9.53
N ASP A 13 28.27 17.43 8.72
CA ASP A 13 27.72 18.67 9.23
C ASP A 13 26.50 18.39 10.12
N ALA A 14 26.29 19.23 11.14
CA ALA A 14 25.04 19.22 11.89
C ALA A 14 23.87 19.38 10.90
N PRO A 15 22.73 18.69 11.10
CA PRO A 15 21.60 18.79 10.19
C PRO A 15 21.21 20.26 10.02
N ALA A 16 21.25 20.75 8.78
CA ALA A 16 21.00 22.16 8.48
C ALA A 16 19.71 22.64 9.17
N ALA A 17 19.83 23.70 9.95
CA ALA A 17 18.70 24.30 10.64
C ALA A 17 17.61 24.69 9.64
N ILE A 18 16.35 24.51 10.01
CA ILE A 18 15.21 24.91 9.18
C ILE A 18 15.23 26.43 8.95
N SER A 19 14.93 26.85 7.71
CA SER A 19 14.89 28.26 7.32
C SER A 19 13.79 29.01 8.08
N THR A 20 13.88 30.35 8.13
CA THR A 20 12.81 31.18 8.72
C THR A 20 11.47 30.94 8.02
N THR A 21 11.48 30.79 6.69
CA THR A 21 10.30 30.44 5.89
C THR A 21 9.72 29.10 6.33
N GLN A 22 10.55 28.06 6.50
CA GLN A 22 10.10 26.75 6.98
C GLN A 22 9.53 26.79 8.39
N LYS A 23 10.07 27.64 9.29
CA LYS A 23 9.53 27.84 10.65
C LYS A 23 8.14 28.46 10.60
N ILE A 24 7.96 29.53 9.83
CA ILE A 24 6.66 30.19 9.65
C ILE A 24 5.65 29.21 9.03
N ALA A 25 6.06 28.49 7.98
CA ALA A 25 5.24 27.50 7.30
C ALA A 25 4.79 26.37 8.25
N THR A 26 5.70 25.89 9.11
CA THR A 26 5.38 24.89 10.15
C THR A 26 4.39 25.45 11.17
N ALA A 27 4.59 26.70 11.62
CA ALA A 27 3.68 27.35 12.56
C ALA A 27 2.25 27.50 11.97
N ILE A 28 2.13 27.94 10.72
CA ILE A 28 0.82 28.02 10.01
C ILE A 28 0.14 26.64 9.99
N GLY A 29 0.86 25.59 9.60
CA GLY A 29 0.32 24.23 9.57
C GLY A 29 -0.09 23.73 10.97
N LEU A 30 0.68 24.03 12.01
CA LEU A 30 0.37 23.67 13.39
C LEU A 30 -0.87 24.40 13.92
N VAL A 31 -1.11 25.66 13.54
CA VAL A 31 -2.34 26.38 13.88
C VAL A 31 -3.56 25.69 13.24
N GLY A 32 -3.46 25.29 11.97
CA GLY A 32 -4.50 24.52 11.31
C GLY A 32 -4.81 23.18 12.01
N LEU A 33 -3.76 22.46 12.43
CA LEU A 33 -3.90 21.23 13.21
C LEU A 33 -4.49 21.49 14.60
N PHE A 34 -4.10 22.58 15.24
CA PHE A 34 -4.61 22.96 16.57
C PHE A 34 -6.12 23.17 16.56
N ILE A 35 -6.69 23.74 15.50
CA ILE A 35 -8.16 23.86 15.34
C ILE A 35 -8.83 22.48 15.35
N MET A 36 -8.26 21.48 14.67
CA MET A 36 -8.79 20.12 14.72
C MET A 36 -8.67 19.50 16.11
N VAL A 37 -7.57 19.75 16.83
CA VAL A 37 -7.40 19.28 18.21
C VAL A 37 -8.43 19.90 19.14
N LEU A 38 -8.72 21.19 19.00
CA LEU A 38 -9.80 21.86 19.75
C LEU A 38 -11.17 21.24 19.44
N SER A 39 -11.40 20.85 18.18
CA SER A 39 -12.61 20.11 17.79
C SER A 39 -12.71 18.77 18.50
N ILE A 40 -11.62 18.02 18.64
CA ILE A 40 -11.59 16.74 19.38
C ILE A 40 -11.89 16.98 20.87
N ALA A 41 -11.45 18.11 21.43
CA ALA A 41 -11.77 18.53 22.79
C ALA A 41 -13.22 19.04 22.98
N ASN A 42 -14.09 18.88 21.97
CA ASN A 42 -15.48 19.35 21.95
C ASN A 42 -15.66 20.86 22.15
N VAL A 43 -14.70 21.67 21.68
CA VAL A 43 -14.88 23.13 21.61
C VAL A 43 -15.88 23.46 20.50
N GLU A 44 -16.96 24.17 20.84
CA GLU A 44 -17.99 24.57 19.88
C GLU A 44 -17.53 25.75 19.01
N PHE A 45 -17.60 25.57 17.68
CA PHE A 45 -17.28 26.61 16.72
C PHE A 45 -18.56 27.27 16.18
N PRO A 46 -18.67 28.62 16.22
CA PRO A 46 -19.86 29.33 15.72
C PRO A 46 -20.16 29.08 14.24
N ASN A 47 -19.13 28.90 13.41
CA ASN A 47 -19.27 28.59 11.98
C ASN A 47 -18.35 27.42 11.58
N LYS A 48 -18.89 26.20 11.68
CA LYS A 48 -18.14 24.96 11.40
C LYS A 48 -17.51 24.96 9.99
N THR A 49 -18.21 25.49 8.98
CA THR A 49 -17.71 25.59 7.60
C THR A 49 -16.45 26.46 7.50
N LEU A 50 -16.48 27.64 8.12
CA LEU A 50 -15.34 28.56 8.09
C LEU A 50 -14.12 27.97 8.79
N PHE A 51 -14.31 27.40 9.98
CA PHE A 51 -13.22 26.81 10.75
C PHE A 51 -12.63 25.55 10.08
N LEU A 52 -13.46 24.75 9.41
CA LEU A 52 -12.98 23.63 8.60
C LEU A 52 -12.11 24.11 7.43
N ILE A 53 -12.59 25.08 6.64
CA ILE A 53 -11.84 25.65 5.50
C ILE A 53 -10.53 26.26 5.99
N LEU A 54 -10.55 26.99 7.11
CA LEU A 54 -9.36 27.61 7.67
C LEU A 54 -8.36 26.55 8.16
N SER A 55 -8.82 25.50 8.84
CA SER A 55 -7.97 24.41 9.30
C SER A 55 -7.29 23.68 8.14
N LEU A 56 -8.07 23.19 7.17
CA LEU A 56 -7.53 22.46 6.01
C LEU A 56 -6.68 23.37 5.11
N GLY A 57 -7.09 24.63 4.95
CA GLY A 57 -6.39 25.66 4.19
C GLY A 57 -5.02 26.00 4.80
N MET A 58 -4.94 26.18 6.12
CA MET A 58 -3.68 26.44 6.82
C MET A 58 -2.72 25.26 6.74
N ILE A 59 -3.20 24.02 6.90
CA ILE A 59 -2.36 22.82 6.74
C ILE A 59 -1.82 22.71 5.31
N THR A 60 -2.68 22.97 4.32
CA THR A 60 -2.30 22.98 2.90
C THR A 60 -1.26 24.06 2.61
N ALA A 61 -1.53 25.31 2.99
CA ALA A 61 -0.65 26.44 2.76
C ALA A 61 0.71 26.24 3.47
N GLY A 62 0.69 25.86 4.75
CA GLY A 62 1.91 25.60 5.51
C GLY A 62 2.77 24.52 4.87
N THR A 63 2.18 23.40 4.44
CA THR A 63 2.94 22.32 3.82
C THR A 63 3.46 22.69 2.43
N VAL A 64 2.68 23.41 1.61
CA VAL A 64 3.09 23.88 0.28
C VAL A 64 4.23 24.88 0.38
N ILE A 65 4.13 25.88 1.27
CA ILE A 65 5.19 26.87 1.50
C ILE A 65 6.47 26.17 1.97
N PHE A 66 6.36 25.22 2.90
CA PHE A 66 7.50 24.42 3.36
C PHE A 66 8.14 23.65 2.20
N ALA A 67 7.35 22.97 1.37
CA ALA A 67 7.84 22.18 0.25
C ALA A 67 8.54 23.05 -0.82
N ASN A 68 7.99 24.24 -1.09
CA ASN A 68 8.57 25.19 -2.04
C ASN A 68 9.96 25.65 -1.61
N ASP A 69 10.11 26.09 -0.36
CA ASP A 69 11.41 26.49 0.20
C ASP A 69 12.40 25.32 0.25
N ALA A 70 11.91 24.11 0.56
CA ALA A 70 12.75 22.93 0.66
C ALA A 70 13.35 22.48 -0.69
N TYR A 71 12.65 22.68 -1.82
CA TYR A 71 13.02 22.08 -3.10
C TYR A 71 13.25 23.05 -4.26
N LEU A 72 12.56 24.19 -4.35
CA LEU A 72 12.65 25.07 -5.54
C LEU A 72 14.02 25.75 -5.64
N GLY A 73 14.59 26.20 -4.52
CA GLY A 73 15.92 26.83 -4.47
C GLY A 73 17.10 25.85 -4.59
N LYS A 74 16.84 24.54 -4.64
CA LYS A 74 17.88 23.50 -4.71
C LYS A 74 18.04 22.99 -6.14
N HIS A 75 19.28 22.72 -6.57
CA HIS A 75 19.53 21.97 -7.82
C HIS A 75 18.72 20.67 -7.90
N ALA A 76 18.25 20.35 -9.10
CA ALA A 76 17.56 19.09 -9.37
C ALA A 76 18.50 17.89 -9.20
N GLY A 77 17.95 16.76 -8.74
CA GLY A 77 18.71 15.53 -8.50
C GLY A 77 18.67 15.12 -7.03
N ILE A 78 19.34 14.02 -6.71
CA ILE A 78 19.29 13.42 -5.39
C ILE A 78 20.41 13.92 -4.52
N LYS A 79 20.01 14.37 -3.33
CA LYS A 79 20.89 14.99 -2.35
C LYS A 79 20.84 14.19 -1.06
N ASN A 80 22.00 14.09 -0.44
CA ASN A 80 22.12 13.58 0.92
C ASN A 80 21.79 14.71 1.90
N ASP A 81 20.49 14.97 2.11
CA ASP A 81 20.01 16.03 3.03
C ASP A 81 20.10 15.63 4.53
N GLY A 82 21.06 14.79 4.89
CA GLY A 82 21.30 14.39 6.29
C GLY A 82 20.11 13.70 6.97
N VAL A 83 19.32 12.92 6.24
CA VAL A 83 18.03 12.36 6.72
C VAL A 83 18.21 11.47 7.96
N TRP A 84 19.35 10.81 8.09
CA TRP A 84 19.69 9.98 9.26
C TRP A 84 19.99 10.78 10.53
N PHE A 85 20.24 12.09 10.43
CA PHE A 85 20.61 12.93 11.57
C PHE A 85 19.41 13.70 12.15
N LYS A 86 18.26 13.68 11.48
CA LYS A 86 17.06 14.42 11.95
C LYS A 86 16.20 13.54 12.85
N SER A 87 15.94 14.01 14.07
CA SER A 87 15.16 13.28 15.09
C SER A 87 13.78 12.78 14.61
N ASN A 88 13.13 13.51 13.70
CA ASN A 88 11.84 13.09 13.14
C ASN A 88 11.95 11.93 12.14
N THR A 89 13.08 11.75 11.45
CA THR A 89 13.27 10.72 10.41
C THR A 89 14.23 9.60 10.81
N SER A 90 14.91 9.71 11.95
CA SER A 90 15.93 8.76 12.41
C SER A 90 15.55 7.93 13.65
N ARG A 91 14.25 7.62 13.84
CA ARG A 91 13.72 6.94 15.04
C ARG A 91 13.99 7.70 16.35
N GLY A 92 14.16 9.01 16.28
CA GLY A 92 14.33 9.88 17.45
C GLY A 92 13.01 10.16 18.17
N PHE A 93 13.07 11.03 19.19
CA PHE A 93 11.92 11.39 20.02
C PHE A 93 10.68 11.80 19.23
N TRP A 94 10.85 12.70 18.25
CA TRP A 94 9.73 13.18 17.42
C TRP A 94 9.16 12.10 16.50
N ALA A 95 9.99 11.15 16.04
CA ALA A 95 9.53 10.01 15.27
C ALA A 95 8.59 9.12 16.10
N TRP A 96 8.94 8.86 17.36
CA TRP A 96 8.12 8.09 18.29
C TRP A 96 6.81 8.79 18.65
N ILE A 97 6.85 10.10 18.92
CA ILE A 97 5.62 10.87 19.15
C ILE A 97 4.67 10.73 17.96
N VAL A 98 5.15 10.98 16.74
CA VAL A 98 4.33 10.86 15.53
C VAL A 98 3.79 9.44 15.38
N GLY A 99 4.63 8.42 15.59
CA GLY A 99 4.22 7.02 15.46
C GLY A 99 3.15 6.62 16.49
N ILE A 100 3.32 7.02 17.75
CA ILE A 100 2.35 6.77 18.83
C ILE A 100 1.05 7.53 18.57
N SER A 101 1.11 8.82 18.18
CA SER A 101 -0.07 9.62 17.89
C SER A 101 -0.87 9.05 16.71
N LEU A 102 -0.20 8.64 15.62
CA LEU A 102 -0.86 7.97 14.50
C LEU A 102 -1.48 6.64 14.93
N THR A 103 -0.74 5.83 15.70
CA THR A 103 -1.24 4.56 16.23
C THR A 103 -2.50 4.78 17.05
N LEU A 104 -2.47 5.71 18.01
CA LEU A 104 -3.61 6.03 18.86
C LEU A 104 -4.79 6.57 18.05
N PHE A 105 -4.54 7.41 17.04
CA PHE A 105 -5.59 7.88 16.13
C PHE A 105 -6.29 6.71 15.42
N TYR A 106 -5.54 5.74 14.89
CA TYR A 106 -6.14 4.55 14.27
C TYR A 106 -6.87 3.65 15.28
N VAL A 107 -6.38 3.54 16.51
CA VAL A 107 -7.08 2.83 17.58
C VAL A 107 -8.44 3.48 17.87
N ILE A 108 -8.47 4.81 17.99
CA ILE A 108 -9.72 5.53 18.22
C ILE A 108 -10.64 5.41 17.00
N LEU A 109 -10.10 5.56 15.78
CA LEU A 109 -10.86 5.51 14.54
C LEU A 109 -11.63 4.19 14.33
N TYR A 110 -11.02 3.05 14.66
CA TYR A 110 -11.61 1.74 14.42
C TYR A 110 -12.47 1.22 15.58
N TRP A 111 -12.10 1.53 16.83
CA TRP A 111 -12.71 0.90 18.00
C TRP A 111 -13.50 1.86 18.89
N TYR A 112 -13.20 3.16 18.85
CA TYR A 112 -13.83 4.15 19.71
C TYR A 112 -14.21 5.42 18.95
N PRO A 113 -14.97 5.32 17.86
CA PRO A 113 -15.33 6.47 17.04
C PRO A 113 -16.18 7.50 17.78
N GLU A 114 -16.79 7.14 18.91
CA GLU A 114 -17.53 8.05 19.77
C GLU A 114 -16.61 9.15 20.33
N TYR A 115 -15.32 8.86 20.55
CA TYR A 115 -14.34 9.88 20.96
C TYR A 115 -13.98 10.86 19.82
N LEU A 116 -14.23 10.49 18.56
CA LEU A 116 -14.15 11.43 17.43
C LEU A 116 -15.46 12.23 17.29
N GLY A 117 -16.49 11.88 18.07
CA GLY A 117 -17.79 12.54 18.11
C GLY A 117 -18.84 11.91 17.20
N LEU A 118 -18.69 10.64 16.83
CA LEU A 118 -19.75 9.89 16.16
C LEU A 118 -20.84 9.59 17.20
N ARG A 119 -22.10 9.89 16.87
CA ARG A 119 -23.26 9.50 17.68
C ARG A 119 -24.24 8.77 16.78
N GLU A 120 -24.74 7.62 17.25
CA GLU A 120 -25.79 6.87 16.55
C GLU A 120 -27.13 7.62 16.64
N ASP A 121 -27.42 8.20 17.81
CA ASP A 121 -28.63 8.98 18.07
C ASP A 121 -28.28 10.45 18.37
N GLY A 122 -28.61 11.35 17.44
CA GLY A 122 -28.47 12.79 17.58
C GLY A 122 -27.46 13.43 16.62
N GLU A 123 -27.13 14.70 16.85
CA GLU A 123 -26.12 15.40 16.04
C GLU A 123 -24.71 14.95 16.43
N ASN A 124 -23.85 14.82 15.43
CA ASN A 124 -22.43 14.57 15.64
C ASN A 124 -21.81 15.66 16.52
N THR A 125 -20.82 15.28 17.32
CA THR A 125 -19.98 16.19 18.11
C THR A 125 -18.53 16.12 17.65
N GLY A 126 -17.62 16.78 18.37
CA GLY A 126 -16.20 16.60 18.17
C GLY A 126 -15.67 17.01 16.78
N ILE A 127 -14.74 16.23 16.25
CA ILE A 127 -14.15 16.43 14.92
C ILE A 127 -15.11 16.02 13.80
N ILE A 128 -15.97 15.03 14.01
CA ILE A 128 -16.93 14.59 13.00
C ILE A 128 -17.94 15.70 12.69
N ALA A 129 -18.42 16.41 13.72
CA ALA A 129 -19.29 17.56 13.56
C ALA A 129 -18.68 18.70 12.73
N LEU A 130 -17.36 18.91 12.84
CA LEU A 130 -16.64 19.92 12.06
C LEU A 130 -16.66 19.60 10.56
N PHE A 131 -16.71 18.32 10.20
CA PHE A 131 -16.76 17.84 8.81
C PHE A 131 -18.18 17.67 8.26
N ASP A 132 -19.23 17.76 9.09
CA ASP A 132 -20.63 17.65 8.64
C ASP A 132 -20.97 18.57 7.45
N PRO A 133 -20.57 19.86 7.41
CA PRO A 133 -20.91 20.72 6.28
C PRO A 133 -20.32 20.22 4.96
N LEU A 134 -19.10 19.66 5.00
CA LEU A 134 -18.43 19.13 3.81
C LEU A 134 -19.04 17.79 3.39
N SER A 135 -19.37 16.91 4.34
CA SER A 135 -20.06 15.65 4.06
C SER A 135 -21.42 15.91 3.43
N ARG A 136 -22.24 16.77 4.03
CA ARG A 136 -23.56 17.13 3.48
C ARG A 136 -23.47 17.74 2.08
N LEU A 137 -22.39 18.47 1.78
CA LEU A 137 -22.15 19.01 0.44
C LEU A 137 -21.85 17.92 -0.61
N ILE A 138 -21.04 16.92 -0.26
CA ILE A 138 -20.56 15.89 -1.20
C ILE A 138 -21.50 14.68 -1.22
N SER A 139 -21.72 14.06 -0.06
CA SER A 139 -22.48 12.81 0.10
C SER A 139 -23.96 13.03 0.39
N GLY A 140 -24.37 14.23 0.79
CA GLY A 140 -25.75 14.52 1.19
C GLY A 140 -26.13 14.05 2.59
N HIS A 141 -25.22 13.35 3.29
CA HIS A 141 -25.43 12.76 4.62
C HIS A 141 -24.51 13.42 5.67
N GLY A 142 -24.81 13.19 6.96
CA GLY A 142 -23.89 13.56 8.05
C GLY A 142 -22.53 12.88 7.90
N ALA A 143 -21.47 13.51 8.43
CA ALA A 143 -20.13 12.94 8.34
C ALA A 143 -20.03 11.66 9.18
N SER A 144 -19.32 10.67 8.66
CA SER A 144 -18.90 9.49 9.40
C SER A 144 -17.41 9.56 9.74
N GLN A 145 -16.94 8.70 10.64
CA GLN A 145 -15.50 8.54 10.91
C GLN A 145 -14.69 8.26 9.62
N TRP A 146 -15.28 7.49 8.69
CA TRP A 146 -14.67 7.13 7.41
C TRP A 146 -14.63 8.30 6.45
N PHE A 147 -15.62 9.18 6.49
CA PHE A 147 -15.62 10.42 5.71
C PHE A 147 -14.49 11.36 6.17
N VAL A 148 -14.35 11.57 7.49
CA VAL A 148 -13.27 12.38 8.06
C VAL A 148 -11.91 11.79 7.69
N TYR A 149 -11.74 10.48 7.93
CA TYR A 149 -10.53 9.77 7.55
C TYR A 149 -10.23 9.89 6.05
N GLY A 150 -11.20 9.59 5.19
CA GLY A 150 -11.07 9.67 3.73
C GLY A 150 -10.71 11.07 3.24
N THR A 151 -11.26 12.11 3.85
CA THR A 151 -10.95 13.51 3.54
C THR A 151 -9.52 13.84 3.92
N LEU A 152 -9.11 13.57 5.17
CA LEU A 152 -7.75 13.84 5.65
C LEU A 152 -6.70 13.02 4.89
N TYR A 153 -7.02 11.77 4.57
CA TYR A 153 -6.18 10.87 3.81
C TYR A 153 -5.96 11.37 2.38
N THR A 154 -7.06 11.76 1.71
CA THR A 154 -7.02 12.32 0.35
C THR A 154 -6.24 13.64 0.34
N LEU A 155 -6.50 14.52 1.32
CA LEU A 155 -5.76 15.77 1.47
C LEU A 155 -4.26 15.53 1.67
N ALA A 156 -3.87 14.57 2.52
CA ALA A 156 -2.48 14.20 2.73
C ALA A 156 -1.82 13.73 1.42
N ILE A 157 -2.47 12.85 0.65
CA ILE A 157 -1.95 12.39 -0.64
C ILE A 157 -1.80 13.55 -1.64
N LEU A 158 -2.74 14.49 -1.68
CA LEU A 158 -2.67 15.63 -2.60
C LEU A 158 -1.52 16.59 -2.24
N ILE A 159 -1.44 16.98 -0.96
CA ILE A 159 -0.41 17.92 -0.47
C ILE A 159 0.99 17.29 -0.55
N PHE A 160 1.17 16.07 -0.02
CA PHE A 160 2.46 15.40 -0.07
C PHE A 160 2.79 14.88 -1.48
N GLY A 161 1.78 14.64 -2.33
CA GLY A 161 1.95 14.40 -3.76
C GLY A 161 2.57 15.60 -4.47
N TYR A 162 2.08 16.82 -4.20
CA TYR A 162 2.71 18.05 -4.69
C TYR A 162 4.17 18.17 -4.22
N LYS A 163 4.44 17.97 -2.93
CA LYS A 163 5.81 17.93 -2.39
C LYS A 163 6.69 16.90 -3.14
N PHE A 164 6.15 15.72 -3.40
CA PHE A 164 6.88 14.65 -4.09
C PHE A 164 7.21 15.02 -5.54
N ILE A 165 6.26 15.64 -6.26
CA ILE A 165 6.46 16.16 -7.62
C ILE A 165 7.58 17.21 -7.62
N LEU A 166 7.61 18.13 -6.65
CA LEU A 166 8.68 19.14 -6.54
C LEU A 166 10.07 18.52 -6.34
N LYS A 167 10.15 17.47 -5.51
CA LYS A 167 11.39 16.73 -5.24
C LYS A 167 11.89 15.99 -6.48
N TYR A 168 11.00 15.32 -7.21
CA TYR A 168 11.32 14.51 -8.39
C TYR A 168 10.98 15.21 -9.72
N ARG A 169 10.96 16.54 -9.75
CA ARG A 169 10.57 17.36 -10.92
C ARG A 169 11.37 17.12 -12.21
N HIS A 170 12.51 16.45 -12.11
CA HIS A 170 13.38 16.10 -13.23
C HIS A 170 13.05 14.72 -13.82
N ASN A 171 12.23 13.91 -13.14
CA ASN A 171 11.89 12.55 -13.56
C ASN A 171 10.42 12.45 -13.97
N LYS A 172 10.17 12.40 -15.29
CA LYS A 172 8.82 12.30 -15.87
C LYS A 172 8.04 11.08 -15.36
N TYR A 173 8.71 9.94 -15.15
CA TYR A 173 8.04 8.73 -14.65
C TYR A 173 7.44 8.97 -13.26
N GLU A 174 8.22 9.59 -12.37
CA GLU A 174 7.76 9.90 -11.01
C GLU A 174 6.61 10.90 -11.01
N ILE A 175 6.68 11.92 -11.87
CA ILE A 175 5.63 12.93 -12.00
C ILE A 175 4.31 12.28 -12.43
N TYR A 176 4.29 11.52 -13.53
CA TYR A 176 3.06 10.89 -14.03
C TYR A 176 2.49 9.87 -13.06
N ARG A 177 3.36 9.10 -12.39
CA ARG A 177 2.97 8.15 -11.36
C ARG A 177 2.29 8.83 -10.17
N THR A 178 2.83 9.94 -9.68
CA THR A 178 2.23 10.70 -8.58
C THR A 178 0.91 11.33 -8.97
N TYR A 179 0.79 11.88 -10.18
CA TYR A 179 -0.50 12.36 -10.70
C TYR A 179 -1.54 11.25 -10.78
N SER A 180 -1.16 10.06 -11.27
CA SER A 180 -2.05 8.90 -11.33
C SER A 180 -2.60 8.55 -9.94
N VAL A 181 -1.72 8.42 -8.95
CA VAL A 181 -2.13 8.08 -7.58
C VAL A 181 -3.05 9.16 -6.99
N MET A 182 -2.73 10.45 -7.18
CA MET A 182 -3.58 11.55 -6.72
C MET A 182 -4.97 11.50 -7.37
N PHE A 183 -5.02 11.21 -8.67
CA PHE A 183 -6.25 11.07 -9.43
C PHE A 183 -7.10 9.88 -8.96
N PHE A 184 -6.51 8.69 -8.79
CA PHE A 184 -7.24 7.52 -8.30
C PHE A 184 -7.70 7.69 -6.86
N GLN A 185 -6.89 8.33 -6.00
CA GLN A 185 -7.29 8.61 -4.63
C GLN A 185 -8.47 9.59 -4.57
N LEU A 186 -8.36 10.74 -5.24
CA LEU A 186 -9.40 11.77 -5.20
C LEU A 186 -10.66 11.32 -5.94
N GLY A 187 -10.51 10.79 -7.16
CA GLY A 187 -11.64 10.39 -8.00
C GLY A 187 -12.25 9.07 -7.57
N PHE A 188 -11.49 7.99 -7.63
CA PHE A 188 -12.01 6.62 -7.50
C PHE A 188 -12.18 6.18 -6.04
N ALA A 189 -11.29 6.60 -5.14
CA ALA A 189 -11.33 6.15 -3.75
C ALA A 189 -12.12 7.09 -2.82
N PHE A 190 -12.33 8.36 -3.20
CA PHE A 190 -13.02 9.34 -2.38
C PHE A 190 -14.29 9.88 -3.04
N LEU A 191 -14.20 10.61 -4.15
CA LEU A 191 -15.35 11.29 -4.75
C LEU A 191 -16.42 10.33 -5.29
N ILE A 192 -16.04 9.29 -6.04
CA ILE A 192 -17.02 8.33 -6.60
C ILE A 192 -17.86 7.69 -5.48
N PRO A 193 -17.27 7.06 -4.44
CA PRO A 193 -18.05 6.47 -3.35
C PRO A 193 -18.97 7.47 -2.65
N GLU A 194 -18.50 8.68 -2.36
CA GLU A 194 -19.29 9.68 -1.65
C GLU A 194 -20.43 10.23 -2.52
N ILE A 195 -20.20 10.42 -3.83
CA ILE A 195 -21.24 10.82 -4.77
C ILE A 195 -22.29 9.71 -4.95
N LEU A 196 -21.89 8.43 -4.94
CA LEU A 196 -22.82 7.31 -4.97
C LEU A 196 -23.77 7.32 -3.77
N MET A 197 -23.25 7.61 -2.57
CA MET A 197 -24.07 7.76 -1.36
C MET A 197 -25.11 8.89 -1.50
N ARG A 198 -24.77 9.99 -2.19
CA ARG A 198 -25.71 11.07 -2.48
C ARG A 198 -26.87 10.64 -3.37
N PHE A 199 -26.63 9.69 -4.27
CA PHE A 199 -27.67 9.09 -5.11
C PHE A 199 -28.36 7.89 -4.44
N ASN A 200 -28.19 7.71 -3.13
CA ASN A 200 -28.70 6.56 -2.36
C ASN A 200 -28.29 5.21 -2.96
N GLN A 201 -27.10 5.14 -3.56
CA GLN A 201 -26.50 3.91 -4.07
C GLN A 201 -25.49 3.35 -3.05
N PRO A 202 -25.19 2.03 -3.09
CA PRO A 202 -24.20 1.43 -2.21
C PRO A 202 -22.83 2.10 -2.32
N TYR A 203 -22.16 2.27 -1.19
CA TYR A 203 -20.78 2.74 -1.15
C TYR A 203 -19.87 1.75 -1.89
N PHE A 204 -19.30 2.17 -3.02
CA PHE A 204 -18.41 1.34 -3.81
C PHE A 204 -17.12 2.07 -4.18
N ASN A 205 -15.99 1.54 -3.71
CA ASN A 205 -14.64 2.00 -4.04
C ASN A 205 -14.00 1.09 -5.11
N PRO A 206 -14.07 1.45 -6.40
CA PRO A 206 -13.50 0.66 -7.49
C PRO A 206 -11.96 0.51 -7.44
N ALA A 207 -11.26 1.39 -6.72
CA ALA A 207 -9.81 1.28 -6.56
C ALA A 207 -9.41 0.25 -5.47
N ASN A 208 -10.33 -0.16 -4.60
CA ASN A 208 -10.05 -1.11 -3.52
C ASN A 208 -10.50 -2.53 -3.90
N ILE A 209 -9.56 -3.36 -4.36
CA ILE A 209 -9.82 -4.67 -4.96
C ILE A 209 -9.52 -5.78 -3.94
N TRP A 210 -10.35 -6.82 -3.87
CA TRP A 210 -10.04 -8.01 -3.07
C TRP A 210 -8.72 -8.66 -3.54
N PRO A 211 -7.87 -9.17 -2.63
CA PRO A 211 -8.09 -9.41 -1.20
C PRO A 211 -7.77 -8.21 -0.28
N LEU A 212 -7.50 -7.01 -0.81
CA LEU A 212 -7.33 -5.83 0.05
C LEU A 212 -8.66 -5.38 0.67
N ASN A 213 -9.71 -5.34 -0.14
CA ASN A 213 -11.08 -5.09 0.32
C ASN A 213 -11.73 -6.40 0.80
N TYR A 214 -11.57 -6.72 2.08
CA TYR A 214 -12.15 -7.94 2.63
C TYR A 214 -13.67 -7.87 2.82
N ASP A 215 -14.22 -6.68 3.03
CA ASP A 215 -15.66 -6.46 3.25
C ASP A 215 -16.50 -6.61 1.97
N PHE A 216 -15.87 -6.65 0.79
CA PHE A 216 -16.55 -6.80 -0.48
C PHE A 216 -17.47 -8.03 -0.53
N PHE A 217 -17.07 -9.11 0.14
CA PHE A 217 -17.83 -10.36 0.24
C PHE A 217 -18.55 -10.53 1.59
N ALA A 218 -18.62 -9.48 2.42
CA ALA A 218 -19.41 -9.52 3.63
C ALA A 218 -20.90 -9.61 3.29
N GLY A 219 -21.66 -10.41 4.04
CA GLY A 219 -23.08 -10.67 3.75
C GLY A 219 -23.92 -9.40 3.64
N TYR A 220 -23.69 -8.42 4.52
CA TYR A 220 -24.37 -7.12 4.46
C TYR A 220 -24.03 -6.35 3.19
N LYS A 221 -22.75 -6.26 2.78
CA LYS A 221 -22.35 -5.61 1.52
C LYS A 221 -22.89 -6.30 0.28
N MET A 222 -22.87 -7.62 0.25
CA MET A 222 -23.47 -8.38 -0.84
C MET A 222 -24.97 -8.08 -0.95
N SER A 223 -25.69 -8.04 0.18
CA SER A 223 -27.10 -7.68 0.20
C SER A 223 -27.36 -6.24 -0.26
N GLU A 224 -26.50 -5.27 0.10
CA GLU A 224 -26.59 -3.90 -0.42
C GLU A 224 -26.46 -3.86 -1.96
N PHE A 225 -25.51 -4.61 -2.53
CA PHE A 225 -25.33 -4.64 -3.99
C PHE A 225 -26.49 -5.34 -4.71
N PHE A 226 -27.02 -6.43 -4.15
CA PHE A 226 -28.12 -7.16 -4.77
C PHE A 226 -29.46 -6.44 -4.65
N THR A 227 -29.66 -5.67 -3.59
CA THR A 227 -30.89 -4.87 -3.38
C THR A 227 -30.88 -3.55 -4.16
N ALA A 228 -29.71 -3.00 -4.48
CA ALA A 228 -29.57 -1.78 -5.29
C ALA A 228 -29.82 -1.97 -6.81
N GLY A 229 -30.49 -3.07 -7.20
CA GLY A 229 -30.92 -3.34 -8.57
C GLY A 229 -29.75 -3.46 -9.56
N ASN A 230 -29.97 -2.99 -10.79
CA ASN A 230 -28.99 -3.14 -11.89
C ASN A 230 -27.65 -2.46 -11.58
N ILE A 231 -27.67 -1.31 -10.90
CA ILE A 231 -26.45 -0.55 -10.59
C ILE A 231 -25.59 -1.31 -9.58
N GLY A 232 -26.20 -1.81 -8.49
CA GLY A 232 -25.49 -2.61 -7.50
C GLY A 232 -24.92 -3.90 -8.09
N MET A 233 -25.68 -4.58 -8.96
CA MET A 233 -25.18 -5.76 -9.68
C MET A 233 -23.99 -5.44 -10.59
N MET A 234 -24.01 -4.31 -11.33
CA MET A 234 -22.87 -3.88 -12.14
C MET A 234 -21.62 -3.63 -11.29
N MET A 235 -21.76 -3.00 -10.12
CA MET A 235 -20.65 -2.78 -9.18
C MET A 235 -20.07 -4.10 -8.66
N PHE A 236 -20.94 -5.04 -8.27
CA PHE A 236 -20.52 -6.35 -7.81
C PHE A 236 -19.77 -7.12 -8.91
N ILE A 237 -20.32 -7.17 -10.13
CA ILE A 237 -19.68 -7.80 -11.29
C ILE A 237 -18.33 -7.14 -11.60
N PHE A 238 -18.26 -5.80 -11.56
CA PHE A 238 -17.00 -5.08 -11.75
C PHE A 238 -15.95 -5.47 -10.70
N GLY A 239 -16.34 -5.66 -9.43
CA GLY A 239 -15.47 -6.15 -8.39
C GLY A 239 -14.89 -7.54 -8.71
N ILE A 240 -15.73 -8.49 -9.15
CA ILE A 240 -15.31 -9.84 -9.56
C ILE A 240 -14.37 -9.79 -10.77
N ILE A 241 -14.73 -9.04 -11.82
CA ILE A 241 -13.91 -8.86 -13.03
C ILE A 241 -12.56 -8.22 -12.67
N SER A 242 -12.56 -7.28 -11.72
CA SER A 242 -11.33 -6.64 -11.26
C SER A 242 -10.35 -7.61 -10.63
N ILE A 243 -10.85 -8.62 -9.91
CA ILE A 243 -10.03 -9.66 -9.26
C ILE A 243 -9.49 -10.67 -10.27
N PHE A 244 -10.35 -11.25 -11.11
CA PHE A 244 -9.99 -12.42 -11.93
C PHE A 244 -9.53 -12.09 -13.35
N VAL A 245 -9.83 -10.89 -13.85
CA VAL A 245 -9.52 -10.50 -15.24
C VAL A 245 -8.58 -9.30 -15.28
N ILE A 246 -8.97 -8.15 -14.75
CA ILE A 246 -8.20 -6.90 -14.87
C ILE A 246 -6.87 -7.02 -14.13
N THR A 247 -6.92 -7.40 -12.86
CA THR A 247 -5.72 -7.55 -12.02
C THR A 247 -4.69 -8.50 -12.66
N PRO A 248 -5.07 -9.72 -13.10
CA PRO A 248 -4.13 -10.61 -13.74
C PRO A 248 -3.54 -10.07 -15.05
N ILE A 249 -4.36 -9.49 -15.94
CA ILE A 249 -3.90 -8.98 -17.23
C ILE A 249 -2.92 -7.81 -17.03
N LEU A 250 -3.25 -6.86 -16.16
CA LEU A 250 -2.39 -5.70 -15.89
C LEU A 250 -1.10 -6.11 -15.19
N THR A 251 -1.16 -7.06 -14.26
CA THR A 251 0.04 -7.54 -13.56
C THR A 251 0.97 -8.32 -14.49
N TYR A 252 0.40 -9.08 -15.44
CA TYR A 252 1.19 -9.71 -16.50
C TYR A 252 1.95 -8.66 -17.34
N LYS A 253 1.27 -7.59 -17.77
CA LYS A 253 1.88 -6.56 -18.64
C LYS A 253 2.83 -5.61 -17.92
N TYR A 254 2.50 -5.18 -16.71
CA TYR A 254 3.18 -4.09 -16.04
C TYR A 254 3.87 -4.49 -14.73
N GLY A 255 3.67 -5.72 -14.25
CA GLY A 255 4.06 -6.12 -12.89
C GLY A 255 3.13 -5.50 -11.86
N LYS A 256 3.43 -5.63 -10.58
CA LYS A 256 2.57 -5.11 -9.50
C LYS A 256 2.56 -3.58 -9.40
N ARG A 257 3.38 -2.87 -10.19
CA ARG A 257 3.48 -1.41 -10.17
C ARG A 257 2.19 -0.70 -10.56
N TRP A 258 1.42 -1.26 -11.50
CA TRP A 258 0.16 -0.65 -11.95
C TRP A 258 -0.80 -0.43 -10.77
N TYR A 259 -0.80 -1.32 -9.78
CA TYR A 259 -1.64 -1.18 -8.60
C TYR A 259 -0.88 -0.52 -7.45
N CYS A 260 0.15 -1.19 -6.92
CA CYS A 260 0.84 -0.78 -5.68
C CYS A 260 1.55 0.58 -5.75
N SER A 261 1.78 1.09 -6.96
CA SER A 261 2.49 2.34 -7.18
C SER A 261 1.72 3.39 -7.98
N TRP A 262 0.68 3.02 -8.75
CA TRP A 262 -0.03 3.95 -9.63
C TRP A 262 -1.50 4.17 -9.24
N VAL A 263 -2.12 3.24 -8.51
CA VAL A 263 -3.57 3.26 -8.17
C VAL A 263 -3.83 3.19 -6.67
N CYS A 264 -3.10 2.33 -5.95
CA CYS A 264 -3.37 2.01 -4.55
C CYS A 264 -3.12 3.21 -3.63
N GLY A 265 -4.16 3.63 -2.88
CA GLY A 265 -4.07 4.71 -1.89
C GLY A 265 -2.99 4.47 -0.83
N CYS A 266 -2.90 3.26 -0.27
CA CYS A 266 -1.86 2.88 0.70
C CYS A 266 -0.44 3.09 0.12
N GLY A 267 -0.26 2.74 -1.15
CA GLY A 267 0.98 3.00 -1.85
C GLY A 267 1.23 4.48 -2.06
N GLY A 268 0.20 5.25 -2.37
CA GLY A 268 0.27 6.70 -2.51
C GLY A 268 0.72 7.41 -1.26
N LEU A 269 0.12 7.11 -0.11
CA LEU A 269 0.52 7.70 1.17
C LEU A 269 1.96 7.32 1.53
N ALA A 270 2.34 6.05 1.31
CA ALA A 270 3.70 5.57 1.56
C ALA A 270 4.76 6.27 0.69
N GLU A 271 4.45 6.50 -0.59
CA GLU A 271 5.36 7.13 -1.55
C GLU A 271 5.49 8.63 -1.34
N THR A 272 4.44 9.29 -0.84
CA THR A 272 4.37 10.74 -0.68
C THR A 272 4.73 11.15 0.75
N ALA A 273 3.78 11.06 1.69
CA ALA A 273 3.97 11.41 3.08
C ALA A 273 5.06 10.54 3.75
N GLY A 274 5.15 9.27 3.35
CA GLY A 274 6.15 8.33 3.86
C GLY A 274 7.57 8.47 3.27
N ASP A 275 7.77 9.23 2.17
CA ASP A 275 9.06 9.37 1.48
C ASP A 275 10.28 9.64 2.40
N PRO A 276 10.19 10.46 3.47
CA PRO A 276 11.32 10.70 4.37
C PRO A 276 11.83 9.45 5.10
N TYR A 277 10.99 8.41 5.27
CA TYR A 277 11.30 7.22 6.06
C TYR A 277 11.82 6.04 5.24
N ARG A 278 12.03 6.17 3.92
CA ARG A 278 12.46 5.07 3.03
C ARG A 278 13.70 4.33 3.53
N HIS A 279 14.67 5.08 4.03
CA HIS A 279 15.97 4.59 4.49
C HIS A 279 15.87 3.65 5.71
N LEU A 280 14.78 3.73 6.48
CA LEU A 280 14.52 2.87 7.65
C LEU A 280 14.08 1.45 7.29
N SER A 281 13.81 1.19 6.00
CA SER A 281 13.40 -0.13 5.52
C SER A 281 14.53 -1.14 5.73
N ASP A 282 14.31 -2.06 6.66
CA ASP A 282 15.31 -3.06 7.06
C ASP A 282 15.58 -4.06 5.93
N LYS A 283 16.86 -4.34 5.69
CA LYS A 283 17.39 -5.22 4.63
C LYS A 283 17.97 -6.52 5.22
N SER A 284 17.87 -6.70 6.54
CA SER A 284 18.35 -7.88 7.23
C SER A 284 17.67 -9.15 6.73
N LYS A 285 18.38 -10.28 6.81
CA LYS A 285 17.82 -11.59 6.47
C LYS A 285 16.62 -11.93 7.38
N PHE A 286 16.64 -11.49 8.63
CA PHE A 286 15.54 -11.66 9.57
C PHE A 286 14.26 -10.97 9.07
N ALA A 287 14.33 -9.67 8.75
CA ALA A 287 13.19 -8.92 8.23
C ALA A 287 12.64 -9.55 6.94
N TRP A 288 13.51 -10.06 6.07
CA TRP A 288 13.09 -10.75 4.86
C TRP A 288 12.37 -12.09 5.12
N ASN A 289 12.83 -12.87 6.10
CA ASN A 289 12.16 -14.09 6.50
C ASN A 289 10.78 -13.79 7.10
N VAL A 290 10.70 -12.80 8.00
CA VAL A 290 9.43 -12.35 8.59
C VAL A 290 8.46 -11.87 7.51
N GLU A 291 8.91 -11.00 6.59
CA GLU A 291 8.13 -10.53 5.45
C GLU A 291 7.50 -11.68 4.68
N ARG A 292 8.31 -12.69 4.33
CA ARG A 292 7.84 -13.83 3.55
C ARG A 292 6.77 -14.62 4.29
N TRP A 293 6.94 -14.89 5.58
CA TRP A 293 5.98 -15.70 6.33
C TRP A 293 4.69 -14.92 6.61
N VAL A 294 4.80 -13.71 7.16
CA VAL A 294 3.64 -12.92 7.60
C VAL A 294 2.71 -12.60 6.44
N ILE A 295 3.22 -12.12 5.30
CA ILE A 295 2.37 -11.68 4.20
C ILE A 295 1.57 -12.83 3.57
N HIS A 296 2.16 -14.04 3.51
CA HIS A 296 1.48 -15.22 2.97
C HIS A 296 0.52 -15.83 3.99
N SER A 297 0.85 -15.82 5.29
CA SER A 297 -0.11 -16.20 6.34
C SER A 297 -1.35 -15.32 6.32
N VAL A 298 -1.18 -14.00 6.19
CA VAL A 298 -2.29 -13.05 6.09
C VAL A 298 -3.13 -13.32 4.83
N LEU A 299 -2.50 -13.58 3.68
CA LEU A 299 -3.23 -13.94 2.46
C LEU A 299 -4.06 -15.22 2.65
N VAL A 300 -3.47 -16.28 3.19
CA VAL A 300 -4.17 -17.55 3.44
C VAL A 300 -5.35 -17.33 4.37
N PHE A 301 -5.13 -16.57 5.46
CA PHE A 301 -6.19 -16.21 6.39
C PHE A 301 -7.33 -15.47 5.68
N VAL A 302 -7.05 -14.42 4.89
CA VAL A 302 -8.08 -13.67 4.15
C VAL A 302 -8.84 -14.54 3.15
N VAL A 303 -8.16 -15.45 2.44
CA VAL A 303 -8.81 -16.38 1.50
C VAL A 303 -9.77 -17.32 2.24
N VAL A 304 -9.27 -17.95 3.32
CA VAL A 304 -10.07 -18.88 4.14
C VAL A 304 -11.28 -18.17 4.74
N MET A 305 -11.09 -16.95 5.25
CA MET A 305 -12.14 -16.14 5.84
C MET A 305 -13.18 -15.68 4.82
N THR A 306 -12.74 -15.32 3.61
CA THR A 306 -13.64 -14.97 2.52
C THR A 306 -14.54 -16.16 2.17
N ILE A 307 -13.97 -17.37 2.06
CA ILE A 307 -14.73 -18.60 1.82
C ILE A 307 -15.73 -18.84 2.96
N ALA A 308 -15.30 -18.71 4.21
CA ALA A 308 -16.15 -18.91 5.39
C ALA A 308 -17.34 -17.92 5.44
N VAL A 309 -17.10 -16.65 5.14
CA VAL A 309 -18.14 -15.61 5.15
C VAL A 309 -19.17 -15.83 4.04
N ILE A 310 -18.72 -16.13 2.81
CA ILE A 310 -19.64 -16.42 1.69
C ILE A 310 -20.42 -17.70 1.98
N TYR A 311 -19.77 -18.74 2.52
CA TYR A 311 -20.44 -19.98 2.91
C TYR A 311 -21.54 -19.73 3.95
N SER A 312 -21.25 -18.91 4.98
CA SER A 312 -22.25 -18.49 5.99
C SER A 312 -23.41 -17.75 5.35
N TYR A 313 -23.15 -16.83 4.43
CA TYR A 313 -24.19 -16.07 3.74
C TYR A 313 -25.12 -16.97 2.89
N LEU A 314 -24.56 -17.94 2.17
CA LEU A 314 -25.31 -18.92 1.37
C LEU A 314 -26.09 -19.93 2.23
N MET A 315 -25.67 -20.15 3.48
CA MET A 315 -26.40 -20.98 4.44
C MET A 315 -27.63 -20.25 5.01
N GLU A 316 -27.50 -18.96 5.30
CA GLU A 316 -28.59 -18.10 5.77
C GLU A 316 -29.59 -17.76 4.65
N ASN A 317 -29.12 -17.69 3.40
CA ASN A 317 -29.92 -17.43 2.21
C ASN A 317 -29.90 -18.63 1.26
N PRO A 318 -30.60 -19.74 1.59
CA PRO A 318 -30.77 -20.86 0.68
C PRO A 318 -31.73 -20.46 -0.44
N GLY A 319 -31.29 -19.57 -1.33
CA GLY A 319 -32.00 -19.29 -2.57
C GLY A 319 -32.09 -20.59 -3.36
N GLY A 320 -33.29 -20.92 -3.88
CA GLY A 320 -33.56 -22.13 -4.67
C GLY A 320 -32.90 -22.14 -6.06
N GLY A 321 -31.70 -21.57 -6.18
CA GLY A 321 -30.89 -21.56 -7.39
C GLY A 321 -29.85 -22.69 -7.44
N TRP A 322 -29.20 -22.81 -8.60
CA TRP A 322 -28.16 -23.79 -8.91
C TRP A 322 -26.84 -23.62 -8.13
N PHE A 323 -26.69 -22.55 -7.35
CA PHE A 323 -25.45 -22.23 -6.62
C PHE A 323 -25.67 -22.34 -5.11
N THR A 324 -25.48 -23.55 -4.58
CA THR A 324 -25.64 -23.85 -3.15
C THR A 324 -24.33 -23.66 -2.38
N LYS A 325 -24.41 -23.59 -1.04
CA LYS A 325 -23.24 -23.51 -0.15
C LYS A 325 -22.20 -24.61 -0.41
N ASP A 326 -22.66 -25.84 -0.71
CA ASP A 326 -21.78 -26.98 -0.93
C ASP A 326 -21.10 -26.88 -2.31
N ILE A 327 -21.84 -26.44 -3.33
CA ILE A 327 -21.28 -26.17 -4.67
C ILE A 327 -20.21 -25.07 -4.59
N PHE A 328 -20.47 -23.99 -3.84
CA PHE A 328 -19.49 -22.93 -3.63
C PHE A 328 -18.21 -23.44 -2.93
N LEU A 329 -18.37 -24.23 -1.87
CA LEU A 329 -17.24 -24.76 -1.10
C LEU A 329 -16.35 -25.66 -1.97
N TRP A 330 -16.94 -26.63 -2.67
CA TRP A 330 -16.20 -27.53 -3.55
C TRP A 330 -15.62 -26.84 -4.78
N SER A 331 -16.32 -25.84 -5.34
CA SER A 331 -15.80 -25.02 -6.44
C SER A 331 -14.58 -24.21 -5.99
N SER A 332 -14.62 -23.64 -4.78
CA SER A 332 -13.49 -22.90 -4.20
C SER A 332 -12.29 -23.82 -3.95
N ALA A 333 -12.53 -25.00 -3.38
CA ALA A 333 -11.50 -26.01 -3.15
C ALA A 333 -10.87 -26.50 -4.48
N GLY A 334 -11.70 -26.78 -5.49
CA GLY A 334 -11.27 -27.17 -6.82
C GLY A 334 -10.46 -26.08 -7.52
N PHE A 335 -10.90 -24.82 -7.43
CA PHE A 335 -10.19 -23.67 -8.00
C PHE A 335 -8.81 -23.45 -7.35
N LEU A 336 -8.73 -23.49 -6.02
CA LEU A 336 -7.45 -23.37 -5.31
C LEU A 336 -6.51 -24.53 -5.61
N THR A 337 -7.05 -25.75 -5.71
CA THR A 337 -6.30 -26.95 -6.11
C THR A 337 -5.77 -26.83 -7.52
N LEU A 338 -6.58 -26.34 -8.46
CA LEU A 338 -6.16 -26.11 -9.85
C LEU A 338 -5.02 -25.09 -9.92
N ILE A 339 -5.14 -23.95 -9.23
CA ILE A 339 -4.07 -22.94 -9.18
C ILE A 339 -2.79 -23.54 -8.60
N PHE A 340 -2.89 -24.24 -7.47
CA PHE A 340 -1.74 -24.87 -6.82
C PHE A 340 -1.06 -25.89 -7.74
N ALA A 341 -1.85 -26.78 -8.36
CA ALA A 341 -1.36 -27.79 -9.29
C ALA A 341 -0.66 -27.15 -10.50
N LEU A 342 -1.26 -26.13 -11.12
CA LEU A 342 -0.67 -25.43 -12.26
C LEU A 342 0.68 -24.77 -11.88
N ILE A 343 0.77 -24.14 -10.72
CA ILE A 343 2.02 -23.54 -10.24
C ILE A 343 3.08 -24.62 -9.99
N MET A 344 2.70 -25.74 -9.36
CA MET A 344 3.63 -26.83 -9.06
C MET A 344 4.07 -27.60 -10.31
N ILE A 345 3.24 -27.73 -11.34
CA ILE A 345 3.60 -28.39 -12.60
C ILE A 345 4.52 -27.48 -13.42
N PHE A 346 4.11 -26.23 -13.67
CA PHE A 346 4.79 -25.36 -14.64
C PHE A 346 5.88 -24.46 -14.04
N LYS A 347 5.90 -24.26 -12.72
CA LYS A 347 6.77 -23.26 -12.07
C LYS A 347 7.51 -23.76 -10.83
N ARG A 348 7.46 -25.07 -10.50
CA ARG A 348 8.20 -25.63 -9.35
C ARG A 348 9.69 -25.29 -9.37
N GLU A 349 10.35 -25.26 -10.52
CA GLU A 349 11.80 -25.05 -10.59
C GLU A 349 12.21 -23.62 -10.27
N GLN A 350 11.31 -22.65 -10.47
CA GLN A 350 11.54 -21.23 -10.20
C GLN A 350 11.32 -20.84 -8.72
N LEU A 351 10.78 -21.77 -7.92
CA LEU A 351 10.50 -21.60 -6.50
C LEU A 351 11.65 -22.13 -5.64
N ALA A 352 12.05 -21.35 -4.63
CA ALA A 352 13.02 -21.81 -3.62
C ALA A 352 12.45 -22.99 -2.80
N LYS A 353 13.31 -23.85 -2.24
CA LYS A 353 12.90 -25.03 -1.46
C LYS A 353 11.90 -24.67 -0.34
N ASP A 354 12.21 -23.66 0.46
CA ASP A 354 11.33 -23.19 1.54
C ASP A 354 9.97 -22.69 1.02
N ALA A 355 9.94 -22.06 -0.15
CA ALA A 355 8.71 -21.56 -0.75
C ALA A 355 7.81 -22.71 -1.23
N LYS A 356 8.40 -23.82 -1.72
CA LYS A 356 7.65 -25.03 -2.07
C LYS A 356 7.04 -25.67 -0.83
N MET A 357 7.84 -25.83 0.24
CA MET A 357 7.36 -26.40 1.50
C MET A 357 6.25 -25.54 2.13
N GLY A 358 6.43 -24.21 2.14
CA GLY A 358 5.41 -23.28 2.60
C GLY A 358 4.12 -23.38 1.77
N ALA A 359 4.23 -23.44 0.44
CA ALA A 359 3.07 -23.58 -0.43
C ALA A 359 2.30 -24.90 -0.18
N ILE A 360 3.01 -26.02 -0.04
CA ILE A 360 2.41 -27.33 0.30
C ILE A 360 1.75 -27.26 1.68
N GLY A 361 2.43 -26.69 2.68
CA GLY A 361 1.91 -26.54 4.03
C GLY A 361 0.63 -25.70 4.08
N TYR A 362 0.62 -24.52 3.44
CA TYR A 362 -0.57 -23.68 3.37
C TYR A 362 -1.72 -24.34 2.59
N PHE A 363 -1.40 -25.02 1.48
CA PHE A 363 -2.41 -25.76 0.73
C PHE A 363 -3.04 -26.87 1.57
N ALA A 364 -2.23 -27.66 2.28
CA ALA A 364 -2.71 -28.69 3.18
C ALA A 364 -3.58 -28.11 4.31
N ILE A 365 -3.19 -26.97 4.89
CA ILE A 365 -3.98 -26.27 5.91
C ILE A 365 -5.34 -25.84 5.36
N ILE A 366 -5.37 -25.17 4.19
CA ILE A 366 -6.62 -24.71 3.56
C ILE A 366 -7.55 -25.89 3.27
N MET A 367 -7.02 -26.97 2.68
CA MET A 367 -7.82 -28.14 2.33
C MET A 367 -8.32 -28.89 3.57
N SER A 368 -7.49 -29.01 4.61
CA SER A 368 -7.89 -29.62 5.89
C SER A 368 -9.01 -28.82 6.54
N ILE A 369 -8.89 -27.50 6.53
CA ILE A 369 -9.91 -26.57 7.02
C ILE A 369 -11.24 -26.75 6.27
N ILE A 370 -11.21 -26.80 4.94
CA ILE A 370 -12.40 -26.96 4.11
C ILE A 370 -13.05 -28.32 4.38
N ALA A 371 -12.24 -29.38 4.47
CA ALA A 371 -12.71 -30.72 4.78
C ALA A 371 -13.36 -30.78 6.17
N ILE A 372 -12.71 -30.25 7.21
CA ILE A 372 -13.26 -30.21 8.57
C ILE A 372 -14.61 -29.48 8.59
N ASN A 373 -14.70 -28.34 7.89
CA ASN A 373 -15.94 -27.56 7.80
C ASN A 373 -17.09 -28.37 7.18
N TYR A 374 -16.82 -29.12 6.12
CA TYR A 374 -17.80 -29.98 5.46
C TYR A 374 -18.24 -31.16 6.35
N PHE A 375 -17.28 -31.86 6.98
CA PHE A 375 -17.58 -33.05 7.80
C PHE A 375 -18.19 -32.73 9.18
N SER A 376 -17.95 -31.52 9.71
CA SER A 376 -18.47 -31.11 11.03
C SER A 376 -19.94 -30.65 11.03
N GLY A 377 -20.70 -30.92 9.96
CA GLY A 377 -22.16 -30.88 9.99
C GLY A 377 -22.82 -29.50 10.18
N ASN A 378 -22.15 -28.41 9.85
CA ASN A 378 -22.68 -27.02 9.80
C ASN A 378 -22.98 -26.32 11.15
N TYR A 379 -22.79 -26.93 12.32
CA TYR A 379 -23.20 -26.30 13.59
C TYR A 379 -22.13 -25.43 14.27
N ARG A 380 -20.84 -25.54 13.88
CA ARG A 380 -19.75 -24.67 14.39
C ARG A 380 -18.76 -24.37 13.27
N ILE A 381 -18.88 -23.19 12.67
CA ILE A 381 -18.00 -22.71 11.61
C ILE A 381 -16.57 -22.66 12.17
N PHE A 382 -15.62 -23.47 11.68
CA PHE A 382 -14.20 -23.30 12.04
C PHE A 382 -13.92 -23.30 13.57
N PHE A 383 -14.59 -24.15 14.34
CA PHE A 383 -14.48 -24.21 15.81
C PHE A 383 -14.98 -22.98 16.60
N PHE A 384 -15.42 -21.88 15.96
CA PHE A 384 -15.93 -20.66 16.62
C PHE A 384 -17.31 -20.23 16.06
N ASP A 385 -18.07 -19.43 16.82
CA ASP A 385 -19.32 -18.86 16.29
C ASP A 385 -19.03 -17.88 15.16
N GLY A 386 -19.79 -17.95 14.06
CA GLY A 386 -19.57 -17.10 12.87
C GLY A 386 -19.56 -15.59 13.18
N HIS A 387 -20.29 -15.16 14.21
CA HIS A 387 -20.29 -13.76 14.66
C HIS A 387 -18.99 -13.38 15.40
N GLN A 388 -18.47 -14.25 16.27
CA GLN A 388 -17.18 -14.04 16.93
C GLN A 388 -16.05 -14.05 15.89
N LEU A 389 -16.14 -14.94 14.90
CA LEU A 389 -15.15 -15.08 13.84
C LEU A 389 -15.09 -13.83 12.94
N ARG A 390 -16.25 -13.24 12.60
CA ARG A 390 -16.33 -11.92 11.91
C ARG A 390 -15.72 -10.79 12.77
N ALA A 391 -15.98 -10.77 14.07
CA ALA A 391 -15.44 -9.75 14.98
C ALA A 391 -13.90 -9.87 15.12
N TRP A 392 -13.38 -11.08 15.30
CA TRP A 392 -11.93 -11.35 15.33
C TRP A 392 -11.25 -11.02 13.99
N TYR A 393 -11.92 -11.28 12.88
CA TYR A 393 -11.46 -10.95 11.54
C TYR A 393 -11.30 -9.43 11.34
N GLY A 394 -12.33 -8.64 11.69
CA GLY A 394 -12.29 -7.18 11.65
C GLY A 394 -11.26 -6.59 12.63
N PHE A 395 -11.15 -7.16 13.83
CA PHE A 395 -10.21 -6.74 14.87
C PHE A 395 -8.74 -6.94 14.45
N LEU A 396 -8.37 -8.15 14.01
CA LEU A 396 -6.99 -8.48 13.66
C LEU A 396 -6.58 -7.85 12.33
N ILE A 397 -7.36 -8.04 11.25
CA ILE A 397 -6.93 -7.62 9.91
C ILE A 397 -7.22 -6.15 9.64
N GLY A 398 -8.42 -5.69 9.98
CA GLY A 398 -8.82 -4.30 9.75
C GLY A 398 -8.00 -3.34 10.60
N ALA A 399 -8.00 -3.54 11.91
CA ALA A 399 -7.56 -2.51 12.84
C ALA A 399 -6.11 -2.68 13.34
N ALA A 400 -5.68 -3.92 13.68
CA ALA A 400 -4.31 -4.17 14.16
C ALA A 400 -3.26 -4.12 13.03
N PHE A 401 -3.52 -4.75 11.88
CA PHE A 401 -2.53 -4.85 10.81
C PHE A 401 -2.49 -3.67 9.83
N SER A 402 -3.65 -3.10 9.45
CA SER A 402 -3.69 -2.01 8.45
C SER A 402 -3.51 -0.60 9.05
N GLY A 403 -4.09 -0.34 10.23
CA GLY A 403 -4.02 0.96 10.92
C GLY A 403 -2.82 1.08 11.86
N VAL A 404 -2.81 0.24 12.91
CA VAL A 404 -1.81 0.29 13.99
C VAL A 404 -0.42 -0.11 13.49
N ILE A 405 -0.27 -1.29 12.88
CA ILE A 405 1.02 -1.78 12.37
C ILE A 405 1.42 -1.07 11.07
N GLY A 406 0.45 -0.67 10.26
CA GLY A 406 0.69 -0.06 8.95
C GLY A 406 1.28 1.34 9.04
N VAL A 407 0.47 2.33 9.39
CA VAL A 407 0.82 3.76 9.31
C VAL A 407 1.50 4.26 10.59
N GLY A 408 1.13 3.72 11.75
CA GLY A 408 1.74 4.06 13.04
C GLY A 408 3.25 3.81 13.09
N PHE A 409 3.74 2.80 12.37
CA PHE A 409 5.16 2.45 12.38
C PHE A 409 5.99 3.05 11.24
N TYR A 410 5.44 3.95 10.41
CA TYR A 410 6.23 4.58 9.34
C TYR A 410 7.52 5.24 9.84
N PRO A 411 7.50 6.01 10.95
CA PRO A 411 8.70 6.65 11.48
C PRO A 411 9.71 5.67 12.11
N ILE A 412 9.34 4.39 12.26
CA ILE A 412 10.11 3.38 12.98
C ILE A 412 10.66 2.32 12.00
N PHE A 413 9.79 1.67 11.24
CA PHE A 413 10.14 0.52 10.38
C PHE A 413 10.19 0.86 8.89
N GLY A 414 9.89 2.10 8.50
CA GLY A 414 9.91 2.58 7.12
C GLY A 414 8.54 2.79 6.52
N ASN A 415 8.49 3.37 5.33
CA ASN A 415 7.27 3.91 4.74
C ASN A 415 6.29 2.87 4.16
N ARG A 416 6.68 1.61 4.01
CA ARG A 416 5.87 0.55 3.39
C ARG A 416 5.66 -0.69 4.28
N VAL A 417 5.59 -0.52 5.60
CA VAL A 417 5.41 -1.63 6.55
C VAL A 417 4.16 -2.45 6.21
N TRP A 418 3.00 -1.82 6.07
CA TRP A 418 1.76 -2.51 5.65
C TRP A 418 1.92 -3.25 4.31
N CYS A 419 2.40 -2.54 3.28
CA CYS A 419 2.56 -3.09 1.93
C CYS A 419 3.57 -4.24 1.87
N ARG A 420 4.53 -4.28 2.81
CA ARG A 420 5.60 -5.28 2.87
C ARG A 420 5.18 -6.50 3.69
N PHE A 421 4.60 -6.30 4.87
CA PHE A 421 4.34 -7.39 5.82
C PHE A 421 2.89 -7.87 5.82
N GLY A 422 1.91 -7.00 5.60
CA GLY A 422 0.50 -7.31 5.89
C GLY A 422 -0.45 -7.27 4.70
N CYS A 423 -0.10 -6.61 3.59
CA CYS A 423 -1.02 -6.41 2.48
C CYS A 423 -1.25 -7.70 1.67
N PRO A 424 -2.44 -8.33 1.74
CA PRO A 424 -2.71 -9.59 1.04
C PRO A 424 -2.69 -9.42 -0.49
N MET A 425 -3.14 -8.25 -0.99
CA MET A 425 -3.08 -7.92 -2.41
C MET A 425 -1.63 -7.84 -2.91
N ALA A 426 -0.70 -7.34 -2.10
CA ALA A 426 0.71 -7.30 -2.46
C ALA A 426 1.33 -8.72 -2.54
N ALA A 427 0.83 -9.69 -1.77
CA ALA A 427 1.25 -11.09 -1.88
C ALA A 427 0.79 -11.72 -3.20
N VAL A 428 -0.50 -11.57 -3.56
CA VAL A 428 -1.05 -12.08 -4.83
C VAL A 428 -0.33 -11.46 -6.02
N LEU A 429 -0.26 -10.13 -6.07
CA LEU A 429 0.41 -9.40 -7.13
C LEU A 429 1.92 -9.69 -7.18
N GLY A 430 2.56 -9.87 -6.02
CA GLY A 430 3.99 -10.19 -5.93
C GLY A 430 4.31 -11.58 -6.47
N MET A 431 3.48 -12.58 -6.15
CA MET A 431 3.57 -13.92 -6.71
C MET A 431 3.38 -13.88 -8.23
N GLN A 432 2.32 -13.20 -8.69
CA GLN A 432 2.02 -13.11 -10.11
C GLN A 432 3.12 -12.35 -10.88
N GLN A 433 3.64 -11.25 -10.32
CA GLN A 433 4.78 -10.52 -10.89
C GLN A 433 5.99 -11.44 -11.06
N ARG A 434 6.38 -12.12 -9.98
CA ARG A 434 7.57 -12.98 -9.98
C ARG A 434 7.43 -14.17 -10.92
N LEU A 435 6.25 -14.71 -11.14
CA LEU A 435 6.10 -15.90 -11.98
C LEU A 435 5.76 -15.57 -13.43
N PHE A 436 4.93 -14.57 -13.67
CA PHE A 436 4.27 -14.38 -14.97
C PHE A 436 4.54 -13.06 -15.66
N SER A 437 4.96 -12.00 -14.96
CA SER A 437 5.05 -10.66 -15.54
C SER A 437 6.18 -10.47 -16.56
N LYS A 438 5.97 -9.55 -17.52
CA LYS A 438 7.03 -9.04 -18.42
C LYS A 438 7.96 -8.04 -17.74
N PHE A 439 7.55 -7.50 -16.59
CA PHE A 439 8.29 -6.45 -15.88
C PHE A 439 9.53 -6.99 -15.16
N ARG A 440 10.64 -6.27 -15.30
CA ARG A 440 11.89 -6.46 -14.56
C ARG A 440 12.63 -5.12 -14.42
N ILE A 441 13.51 -5.03 -13.42
CA ILE A 441 14.53 -3.97 -13.40
C ILE A 441 15.83 -4.60 -13.89
N THR A 442 16.33 -4.12 -15.02
CA THR A 442 17.58 -4.58 -15.61
C THR A 442 18.77 -3.80 -15.06
N THR A 443 19.94 -4.43 -15.13
CA THR A 443 21.20 -3.85 -14.70
C THR A 443 22.27 -4.05 -15.75
N ASN A 444 23.02 -3.00 -16.07
CA ASN A 444 24.20 -3.07 -16.93
C ASN A 444 25.46 -3.30 -16.07
N GLY A 445 25.52 -4.41 -15.32
CA GLY A 445 26.34 -4.60 -14.11
C GLY A 445 27.78 -4.04 -14.10
N GLY A 446 28.45 -3.99 -15.24
CA GLY A 446 29.81 -3.42 -15.39
C GLY A 446 29.94 -1.92 -15.07
N GLN A 447 28.85 -1.15 -14.95
CA GLN A 447 28.90 0.29 -14.63
C GLN A 447 28.60 0.61 -13.15
N CYS A 448 28.36 -0.42 -12.32
CA CYS A 448 28.01 -0.23 -10.92
C CYS A 448 29.23 0.18 -10.07
N ILE A 449 29.19 1.40 -9.51
CA ILE A 449 30.23 1.92 -8.59
C ILE A 449 29.96 1.61 -7.11
N SER A 450 29.03 0.70 -6.82
CA SER A 450 28.75 0.22 -5.46
C SER A 450 28.37 1.29 -4.40
N CYS A 451 27.90 2.47 -4.82
CA CYS A 451 27.60 3.59 -3.91
C CYS A 451 26.45 3.36 -2.92
N GLY A 452 25.57 2.38 -3.17
CA GLY A 452 24.50 1.99 -2.24
C GLY A 452 23.23 2.85 -2.24
N ASN A 453 23.19 3.97 -2.98
CA ASN A 453 22.00 4.84 -3.06
C ASN A 453 20.72 4.06 -3.43
N CYS A 454 20.81 3.19 -4.44
CA CYS A 454 19.66 2.39 -4.88
C CYS A 454 19.07 1.49 -3.78
N SER A 455 19.92 0.88 -2.94
CA SER A 455 19.47 0.10 -1.78
C SER A 455 18.90 1.00 -0.69
N THR A 456 19.55 2.12 -0.39
CA THR A 456 19.09 3.07 0.64
C THR A 456 17.69 3.59 0.36
N TYR A 457 17.40 3.97 -0.88
CA TYR A 457 16.08 4.50 -1.26
C TYR A 457 15.03 3.40 -1.55
N CYS A 458 15.42 2.12 -1.50
CA CYS A 458 14.48 1.02 -1.66
C CYS A 458 13.60 0.83 -0.41
N GLU A 459 12.38 1.34 -0.50
CA GLU A 459 11.31 1.23 0.50
C GLU A 459 10.80 -0.21 0.76
N MET A 460 11.15 -1.16 -0.11
CA MET A 460 10.80 -2.57 0.08
C MET A 460 11.92 -3.37 0.77
N GLY A 461 12.98 -2.71 1.24
CA GLY A 461 14.09 -3.38 1.92
C GLY A 461 14.88 -4.33 1.03
N ILE A 462 14.90 -4.10 -0.29
CA ILE A 462 15.69 -4.89 -1.24
C ILE A 462 17.10 -4.32 -1.30
N ASP A 463 18.12 -5.18 -1.20
CA ASP A 463 19.51 -4.78 -1.47
C ASP A 463 19.77 -4.71 -2.98
N VAL A 464 19.31 -3.62 -3.60
CA VAL A 464 19.43 -3.35 -5.04
C VAL A 464 20.88 -3.28 -5.50
N ARG A 465 21.80 -2.78 -4.66
CA ARG A 465 23.23 -2.71 -4.95
C ARG A 465 23.80 -4.11 -5.25
N ALA A 466 23.46 -5.10 -4.43
CA ALA A 466 23.94 -6.47 -4.63
C ALA A 466 23.51 -7.05 -5.98
N TYR A 467 22.27 -6.76 -6.41
CA TYR A 467 21.80 -7.11 -7.76
C TYR A 467 22.61 -6.41 -8.86
N ALA A 468 22.81 -5.11 -8.71
CA ALA A 468 23.53 -4.32 -9.69
C ALA A 468 24.98 -4.77 -9.85
N GLN A 469 25.68 -5.07 -8.75
CA GLN A 469 27.05 -5.58 -8.75
C GLN A 469 27.19 -6.93 -9.45
N LYS A 470 26.17 -7.79 -9.34
CA LYS A 470 26.17 -9.13 -9.95
C LYS A 470 25.71 -9.18 -11.40
N GLY A 471 25.25 -8.06 -11.97
CA GLY A 471 24.62 -8.08 -13.29
C GLY A 471 23.25 -8.80 -13.30
N GLU A 472 22.65 -9.03 -12.13
CA GLU A 472 21.39 -9.77 -12.01
C GLU A 472 20.16 -8.87 -12.13
N ASN A 473 19.21 -9.28 -12.97
CA ASN A 473 17.90 -8.64 -13.05
C ASN A 473 17.14 -8.73 -11.72
N ILE A 474 16.50 -7.64 -11.31
CA ILE A 474 15.71 -7.61 -10.08
C ILE A 474 14.30 -8.12 -10.37
N VAL A 475 14.10 -9.42 -10.13
CA VAL A 475 12.80 -10.08 -10.24
C VAL A 475 12.36 -10.59 -8.86
N ARG A 476 11.90 -9.66 -8.03
CA ARG A 476 11.45 -9.93 -6.66
C ARG A 476 9.93 -9.77 -6.55
N SER A 477 9.30 -10.64 -5.76
CA SER A 477 7.88 -10.51 -5.39
C SER A 477 7.63 -9.25 -4.56
N SER A 478 8.61 -8.82 -3.77
CA SER A 478 8.53 -7.62 -2.92
C SER A 478 8.65 -6.31 -3.71
N CYS A 479 9.33 -6.28 -4.87
CA CYS A 479 9.54 -5.07 -5.65
C CYS A 479 8.22 -4.48 -6.18
N VAL A 480 7.86 -3.26 -5.76
CA VAL A 480 6.65 -2.53 -6.21
C VAL A 480 6.81 -1.79 -7.54
N GLY A 481 8.00 -1.80 -8.13
CA GLY A 481 8.29 -1.10 -9.38
C GLY A 481 8.16 0.43 -9.28
N CYS A 482 8.50 1.00 -8.11
CA CYS A 482 8.41 2.43 -7.85
C CYS A 482 9.38 3.29 -8.67
N GLY A 483 10.47 2.73 -9.21
CA GLY A 483 11.38 3.47 -10.09
C GLY A 483 12.50 4.24 -9.39
N ILE A 484 12.36 4.52 -8.09
CA ILE A 484 13.31 5.35 -7.33
C ILE A 484 14.75 4.82 -7.37
N CYS A 485 14.95 3.50 -7.29
CA CYS A 485 16.30 2.92 -7.38
C CYS A 485 17.02 3.26 -8.70
N ALA A 486 16.29 3.35 -9.82
CA ALA A 486 16.82 3.78 -11.11
C ALA A 486 17.03 5.30 -11.15
N ALA A 487 16.08 6.06 -10.62
CA ALA A 487 16.20 7.52 -10.51
C ALA A 487 17.42 7.95 -9.69
N VAL A 488 17.80 7.16 -8.67
CA VAL A 488 18.91 7.46 -7.77
C VAL A 488 20.27 6.91 -8.14
N CYS A 489 20.35 6.19 -9.24
CA CYS A 489 21.61 5.67 -9.72
C CYS A 489 22.39 6.78 -10.46
N PRO A 490 23.52 7.28 -9.92
CA PRO A 490 24.28 8.36 -10.56
C PRO A 490 24.92 7.92 -11.90
N ARG A 491 25.07 6.61 -12.10
CA ARG A 491 25.64 6.01 -13.31
C ARG A 491 24.58 5.51 -14.30
N GLY A 492 23.29 5.58 -13.95
CA GLY A 492 22.21 5.11 -14.83
C GLY A 492 22.21 3.59 -15.11
N VAL A 493 22.74 2.80 -14.17
CA VAL A 493 22.92 1.33 -14.32
C VAL A 493 21.60 0.58 -14.41
N LEU A 494 20.57 1.08 -13.71
CA LEU A 494 19.30 0.40 -13.50
C LEU A 494 18.23 0.97 -14.44
N LYS A 495 17.46 0.10 -15.10
CA LYS A 495 16.35 0.50 -15.97
C LYS A 495 15.09 -0.31 -15.69
N LEU A 496 13.93 0.34 -15.78
CA LEU A 496 12.63 -0.34 -15.66
C LEU A 496 12.22 -0.81 -17.06
N GLU A 497 12.10 -2.12 -17.23
CA GLU A 497 11.86 -2.72 -18.55
C GLU A 497 10.69 -3.70 -18.52
N ASN A 498 10.01 -3.80 -19.67
CA ASN A 498 9.06 -4.85 -19.99
C ASN A 498 9.64 -5.63 -21.18
N GLY A 499 10.06 -6.88 -20.97
CA GLY A 499 10.72 -7.69 -22.00
C GLY A 499 10.13 -9.10 -22.14
N SER A 500 10.80 -9.95 -22.91
CA SER A 500 10.49 -11.39 -22.98
C SER A 500 10.63 -12.04 -21.60
N ARG A 501 9.98 -13.19 -21.40
CA ARG A 501 10.04 -13.94 -20.12
C ARG A 501 11.23 -14.89 -20.02
N GLU A 502 11.88 -15.18 -21.14
CA GLU A 502 13.09 -15.99 -21.22
C GLU A 502 14.26 -15.29 -20.50
N ASP A 503 15.07 -16.07 -19.79
CA ASP A 503 16.24 -15.63 -19.01
C ASP A 503 16.02 -14.46 -18.04
N ARG A 504 14.76 -14.21 -17.66
CA ARG A 504 14.40 -13.09 -16.80
C ARG A 504 15.01 -13.22 -15.39
N ILE A 505 15.33 -14.43 -14.93
CA ILE A 505 15.83 -14.75 -13.58
C ILE A 505 17.32 -15.14 -13.60
N ASN A 506 17.99 -15.15 -14.76
CA ASN A 506 19.39 -15.56 -14.86
C ASN A 506 20.36 -14.37 -14.69
N SER A 507 21.45 -14.61 -13.97
CA SER A 507 22.63 -13.75 -13.96
C SER A 507 23.32 -13.90 -15.31
N GLU A 508 23.26 -12.88 -16.17
CA GLU A 508 24.33 -12.79 -17.15
C GLU A 508 25.64 -12.61 -16.36
N GLU A 509 26.70 -13.32 -16.78
CA GLU A 509 28.03 -13.08 -16.26
C GLU A 509 28.31 -11.58 -16.30
N VAL A 510 28.82 -11.05 -15.18
CA VAL A 510 29.20 -9.65 -15.09
C VAL A 510 30.13 -9.36 -16.27
N LEU A 511 29.66 -8.55 -17.22
CA LEU A 511 30.45 -8.07 -18.34
C LEU A 511 31.53 -7.13 -17.78
N LEU A 512 32.59 -7.71 -17.22
CA LEU A 512 33.84 -7.03 -16.94
C LEU A 512 34.44 -6.74 -18.32
N GLY A 513 34.62 -5.47 -18.64
CA GLY A 513 35.02 -5.00 -19.99
C GLY A 513 36.34 -5.55 -20.54
N ASN A 514 37.02 -6.46 -19.83
CA ASN A 514 38.23 -7.14 -20.27
C ASN A 514 38.02 -8.60 -20.73
N ASP A 515 36.92 -9.26 -20.37
CA ASP A 515 36.76 -10.71 -20.60
C ASP A 515 35.61 -11.07 -21.56
N VAL A 516 34.99 -10.05 -22.18
CA VAL A 516 33.83 -10.26 -23.06
C VAL A 516 34.28 -10.46 -24.50
N ASP A 517 34.17 -11.69 -25.01
CA ASP A 517 34.16 -11.90 -26.45
C ASP A 517 32.83 -11.40 -27.03
N LEU A 518 32.84 -10.12 -27.46
CA LEU A 518 31.70 -9.42 -28.04
C LEU A 518 31.06 -10.17 -29.21
N MET A 519 31.82 -11.00 -29.93
CA MET A 519 31.29 -11.79 -31.05
C MET A 519 30.33 -12.87 -30.57
N THR A 520 30.64 -13.55 -29.47
CA THR A 520 29.80 -14.61 -28.91
C THR A 520 28.43 -14.07 -28.45
N LEU A 521 28.40 -12.87 -27.86
CA LEU A 521 27.14 -12.21 -27.47
C LEU A 521 26.33 -11.68 -28.67
N VAL A 522 27.01 -11.19 -29.71
CA VAL A 522 26.34 -10.75 -30.95
C VAL A 522 25.71 -11.95 -31.67
N HIS A 523 26.40 -13.10 -31.70
CA HIS A 523 25.86 -14.33 -32.27
C HIS A 523 24.66 -14.87 -31.49
N GLN A 524 24.72 -14.93 -30.16
CA GLN A 524 23.57 -15.32 -29.33
C GLN A 524 22.38 -14.36 -29.46
N LYS A 525 22.64 -13.05 -29.63
CA LYS A 525 21.58 -12.05 -29.85
C LYS A 525 20.97 -12.16 -31.25
N SER A 526 21.78 -12.46 -32.27
CA SER A 526 21.34 -12.68 -33.65
C SER A 526 20.44 -13.91 -33.79
N GLU A 527 20.72 -14.99 -33.05
CA GLU A 527 19.89 -16.19 -33.04
C GLU A 527 18.54 -15.95 -32.34
N ARG A 528 18.52 -15.18 -31.24
CA ARG A 528 17.30 -14.83 -30.49
C ARG A 528 16.35 -13.85 -31.20
N THR A 529 16.77 -13.20 -32.29
CA THR A 529 15.90 -12.33 -33.12
C THR A 529 15.21 -13.06 -34.27
N LYS A 530 15.45 -14.37 -34.45
CA LYS A 530 14.86 -15.17 -35.53
C LYS A 530 13.62 -15.98 -35.13
N ASP A 531 13.28 -16.03 -33.85
CA ASP A 531 12.03 -16.59 -33.30
C ASP A 531 11.18 -15.48 -32.65
#